data_AF-A0A7Y4ZKR2-F1
#
_entry.id   AF-A0A7Y4ZKR2-F1
#
_cell.length_a   1.000
_cell.length_b   1.000
_cell.length_c   1.000
_cell.angle_alpha   90.00
_cell.angle_beta   90.00
_cell.angle_gamma   90.00
#
_symmetry.space_group_name_H-M   'P 1'
#
loop_
_entity.id
_entity.type
_entity.pdbx_description
1 polymer ?
#
loop_
_entity_poly.entity_id
_entity_poly.type
_entity_poly.pdbx_seq_one_letter_code
_entity_poly.pdbx_strand_id
1 'polypeptide(L)'
;MKFPSLGLLLAFVTAYAAGACQSVPLDDARRDNRAFPARGAMRGSIRYEGPRPCSRLGHVVGSVVVFVFQRGNPPPPTGFGLRPVNFTVVPGDELFVDEPRFSGPELSCPAETEVVSVSAPFALSPLEGGSYIVQAFYNRSGNFLPSFGVRNQPEAGDIAGGYIDVAFATQNAQNPNFQNVYFPVDIGIAEEIPQGAPPDTPPTYKIPSQGFVADSVLVSLFERVPLTRPYFNVALPAQPLGPTPQNPDGDANFMPVLTMTQDHHVLAAPATPTKDTLATLEKSFVSARLDFGVPAAELDASLDPREPFLFQLEPSPSLGFQLFSKGKTIPENPLVPALWPEVVFSRLKSDPTHQNDPQSLAVQPSPLVLIQGITLFDDALSQTTEALVPKKPGVPKDHVRVLVRPSALCIANDAGPPSAVLVTPYKTGKSADPAETTEKPLYDEARLATANGGLVRGVKNACLPTGRYAISALYPSGQSWTTPNEAGSCAKSEGALDSAGSPGKCLGKPRAVLLSQGTRAVLEVVPPNTPEGRAFCEGAGRVPDECGSAP
;
A
#
# COMPACT_ATOMS: atom_id res chain seq x y z
N MET A 1 -28.89 -7.51 86.53
CA MET A 1 -29.99 -7.29 85.57
C MET A 1 -29.84 -8.27 84.42
N LYS A 2 -30.94 -8.89 84.00
CA LYS A 2 -31.05 -9.96 83.00
C LYS A 2 -30.86 -9.42 81.56
N PHE A 3 -30.25 -10.22 80.68
CA PHE A 3 -30.29 -10.08 79.22
C PHE A 3 -31.72 -10.28 78.67
N PRO A 4 -32.11 -9.62 77.55
CA PRO A 4 -32.02 -10.21 76.19
C PRO A 4 -31.69 -9.13 75.11
N SER A 5 -31.51 -9.31 73.80
CA SER A 5 -31.65 -10.38 72.78
C SER A 5 -31.02 -9.81 71.48
N LEU A 6 -29.97 -10.41 70.91
CA LEU A 6 -30.01 -11.26 69.70
C LEU A 6 -31.22 -11.04 68.77
N GLY A 7 -31.05 -10.31 67.67
CA GLY A 7 -32.09 -10.23 66.64
C GLY A 7 -31.99 -9.07 65.66
N LEU A 8 -30.84 -8.82 65.02
CA LEU A 8 -30.80 -7.97 63.82
C LEU A 8 -29.50 -8.13 63.02
N LEU A 9 -29.15 -9.35 62.63
CA LEU A 9 -27.95 -9.58 61.80
C LEU A 9 -28.08 -10.83 60.93
N LEU A 10 -29.20 -10.97 60.21
CA LEU A 10 -29.34 -12.02 59.19
C LEU A 10 -30.44 -11.74 58.13
N ALA A 11 -30.60 -10.49 57.67
CA ALA A 11 -31.60 -10.15 56.65
C ALA A 11 -31.11 -9.23 55.52
N PHE A 12 -29.80 -9.02 55.37
CA PHE A 12 -29.25 -8.13 54.33
C PHE A 12 -28.30 -8.81 53.33
N VAL A 13 -28.19 -10.14 53.32
CA VAL A 13 -27.29 -10.87 52.41
C VAL A 13 -28.04 -11.69 51.34
N THR A 14 -29.37 -11.75 51.39
CA THR A 14 -30.20 -12.56 50.45
C THR A 14 -31.01 -11.73 49.43
N ALA A 15 -30.50 -10.57 49.00
CA ALA A 15 -31.15 -9.76 47.95
C ALA A 15 -30.21 -9.23 46.84
N TYR A 16 -28.95 -9.67 46.79
CA TYR A 16 -28.00 -9.24 45.74
C TYR A 16 -27.58 -10.35 44.75
N ALA A 17 -28.27 -11.49 44.74
CA ALA A 17 -27.96 -12.62 43.85
C ALA A 17 -29.04 -12.88 42.78
N ALA A 18 -29.97 -11.95 42.54
CA ALA A 18 -31.05 -12.12 41.55
C ALA A 18 -31.11 -11.02 40.47
N GLY A 19 -30.07 -10.19 40.34
CA GLY A 19 -30.03 -9.08 39.36
C GLY A 19 -29.04 -9.26 38.20
N ALA A 20 -28.27 -10.35 38.14
CA ALA A 20 -27.14 -10.52 37.21
C ALA A 20 -27.40 -11.50 36.05
N CYS A 21 -28.67 -11.72 35.70
CA CYS A 21 -29.09 -12.39 34.47
C CYS A 21 -30.28 -11.63 33.87
N GLN A 22 -30.08 -10.33 33.58
CA GLN A 22 -31.01 -9.63 32.69
C GLN A 22 -30.50 -9.77 31.27
N SER A 23 -31.42 -10.14 30.37
CA SER A 23 -31.21 -10.16 28.92
C SER A 23 -30.56 -8.86 28.47
N VAL A 24 -29.58 -8.95 27.58
CA VAL A 24 -28.97 -7.79 26.91
C VAL A 24 -30.10 -6.86 26.44
N PRO A 25 -30.07 -5.56 26.77
CA PRO A 25 -31.09 -4.63 26.30
C PRO A 25 -31.17 -4.71 24.78
N LEU A 26 -32.36 -5.06 24.27
CA LEU A 26 -32.71 -4.84 22.88
C LEU A 26 -32.54 -3.33 22.61
N ASP A 27 -31.70 -2.99 21.63
CA ASP A 27 -31.30 -1.60 21.31
C ASP A 27 -32.49 -0.70 20.92
N ASP A 28 -33.68 -1.28 20.75
CA ASP A 28 -34.99 -0.66 20.54
C ASP A 28 -35.50 0.13 21.77
N ALA A 29 -34.88 -0.02 22.95
CA ALA A 29 -35.32 0.67 24.17
C ALA A 29 -34.74 2.09 24.34
N ARG A 30 -33.84 2.56 23.46
CA ARG A 30 -33.31 3.93 23.53
C ARG A 30 -34.30 4.92 22.93
N ARG A 31 -34.69 5.92 23.72
CA ARG A 31 -35.66 7.00 23.36
C ARG A 31 -35.23 7.89 22.19
N ASP A 32 -34.02 7.75 21.65
CA ASP A 32 -33.51 8.62 20.58
C ASP A 32 -33.68 8.06 19.16
N ASN A 33 -34.41 6.95 18.97
CA ASN A 33 -34.79 6.41 17.65
C ASN A 33 -33.62 6.27 16.65
N ARG A 34 -32.37 6.17 17.13
CA ARG A 34 -31.24 5.79 16.29
C ARG A 34 -31.28 4.29 16.05
N ALA A 35 -32.24 3.85 15.24
CA ALA A 35 -32.11 2.56 14.57
C ALA A 35 -30.84 2.66 13.72
N PHE A 36 -29.76 2.02 14.17
CA PHE A 36 -28.64 1.81 13.27
C PHE A 36 -29.19 1.05 12.07
N PRO A 37 -28.98 1.54 10.83
CA PRO A 37 -29.46 0.83 9.66
C PRO A 37 -28.90 -0.60 9.70
N ALA A 38 -29.72 -1.57 9.31
CA ALA A 38 -29.29 -2.96 9.27
C ALA A 38 -27.96 -3.09 8.52
N ARG A 39 -26.99 -3.78 9.14
CA ARG A 39 -25.63 -3.93 8.62
C ARG A 39 -25.33 -5.39 8.27
N GLY A 40 -24.41 -5.56 7.35
CA GLY A 40 -23.76 -6.84 7.09
C GLY A 40 -22.73 -7.18 8.16
N ALA A 41 -22.54 -8.47 8.41
CA ALA A 41 -21.44 -9.01 9.18
C ALA A 41 -20.83 -10.21 8.46
N MET A 42 -19.56 -10.45 8.74
CA MET A 42 -18.82 -11.61 8.27
C MET A 42 -18.39 -12.44 9.49
N ARG A 43 -18.58 -13.76 9.42
CA ARG A 43 -18.20 -14.71 10.48
C ARG A 43 -17.54 -15.93 9.86
N GLY A 44 -16.64 -16.53 10.63
CA GLY A 44 -15.91 -17.69 10.16
C GLY A 44 -14.85 -18.16 11.11
N SER A 45 -13.88 -18.88 10.56
CA SER A 45 -12.73 -19.41 11.30
C SER A 45 -11.44 -19.07 10.59
N ILE A 46 -10.42 -18.81 11.40
CA ILE A 46 -9.03 -18.72 10.96
C ILE A 46 -8.42 -20.10 11.14
N ARG A 47 -7.82 -20.65 10.09
CA ARG A 47 -6.92 -21.80 10.17
C ARG A 47 -5.49 -21.30 10.01
N TYR A 48 -4.67 -21.50 11.03
CA TYR A 48 -3.24 -21.20 10.98
C TYR A 48 -2.46 -22.50 10.80
N GLU A 49 -1.48 -22.48 9.91
CA GLU A 49 -0.51 -23.56 9.69
C GLU A 49 0.87 -22.95 9.50
N GLY A 50 1.73 -23.03 10.52
CA GLY A 50 3.01 -22.33 10.47
C GLY A 50 3.84 -22.51 11.73
N PRO A 51 4.96 -21.77 11.87
CA PRO A 51 5.84 -21.85 13.03
C PRO A 51 5.09 -21.60 14.35
N ARG A 52 5.58 -22.19 15.44
CA ARG A 52 5.09 -21.87 16.78
C ARG A 52 5.24 -20.37 17.12
N PRO A 53 4.32 -19.80 17.91
CA PRO A 53 4.34 -18.38 18.19
C PRO A 53 5.41 -18.04 19.22
N CYS A 54 5.88 -16.80 19.19
CA CYS A 54 6.70 -16.27 20.27
C CYS A 54 5.83 -15.91 21.48
N SER A 55 6.40 -15.97 22.68
CA SER A 55 5.70 -15.57 23.91
C SER A 55 6.60 -14.74 24.82
N ARG A 56 5.96 -13.89 25.63
CA ARG A 56 6.59 -12.99 26.60
C ARG A 56 5.60 -12.72 27.72
N LEU A 57 6.08 -12.74 28.97
CA LEU A 57 5.25 -12.48 30.16
C LEU A 57 4.01 -13.39 30.27
N GLY A 58 4.11 -14.63 29.79
CA GLY A 58 2.98 -15.58 29.81
C GLY A 58 1.91 -15.31 28.75
N HIS A 59 2.18 -14.43 27.79
CA HIS A 59 1.30 -14.09 26.68
C HIS A 59 1.94 -14.45 25.35
N VAL A 60 1.11 -14.90 24.41
CA VAL A 60 1.50 -15.05 23.02
C VAL A 60 1.64 -13.68 22.37
N VAL A 61 2.77 -13.43 21.74
CA VAL A 61 3.05 -12.16 21.05
C VAL A 61 2.47 -12.22 19.66
N GLY A 62 1.73 -11.16 19.30
CA GLY A 62 1.16 -11.03 17.98
C GLY A 62 -0.35 -11.22 17.95
N SER A 63 -0.89 -11.10 16.75
CA SER A 63 -2.31 -11.28 16.48
C SER A 63 -2.51 -11.59 15.01
N VAL A 64 -3.60 -12.29 14.69
CA VAL A 64 -4.09 -12.34 13.32
C VAL A 64 -4.86 -11.08 13.04
N VAL A 65 -4.53 -10.41 11.94
CA VAL A 65 -5.27 -9.28 11.42
C VAL A 65 -6.00 -9.75 10.17
N VAL A 66 -7.32 -9.60 10.14
CA VAL A 66 -8.17 -9.95 9.00
C VAL A 66 -8.69 -8.66 8.38
N PHE A 67 -8.33 -8.42 7.12
CA PHE A 67 -8.76 -7.28 6.33
C PHE A 67 -9.83 -7.66 5.33
N VAL A 68 -10.76 -6.74 5.13
CA VAL A 68 -11.80 -6.83 4.11
C VAL A 68 -11.61 -5.71 3.11
N PHE A 69 -11.42 -6.05 1.85
CA PHE A 69 -11.32 -5.09 0.75
C PHE A 69 -12.51 -5.26 -0.20
N GLN A 70 -12.92 -4.18 -0.86
CA GLN A 70 -13.90 -4.28 -1.94
C GLN A 70 -13.31 -5.11 -3.07
N ARG A 71 -14.06 -6.09 -3.56
CA ARG A 71 -13.59 -6.97 -4.64
C ARG A 71 -13.27 -6.21 -5.93
N GLY A 72 -14.04 -5.16 -6.22
CA GLY A 72 -13.83 -4.31 -7.39
C GLY A 72 -12.59 -3.41 -7.30
N ASN A 73 -12.03 -3.21 -6.09
CA ASN A 73 -10.83 -2.41 -5.87
C ASN A 73 -9.90 -3.12 -4.87
N PRO A 74 -9.31 -4.26 -5.26
CA PRO A 74 -8.42 -5.02 -4.38
C PRO A 74 -7.13 -4.22 -4.11
N PRO A 75 -6.37 -4.54 -3.05
CA PRO A 75 -5.10 -3.89 -2.82
C PRO A 75 -4.09 -4.23 -3.94
N PRO A 76 -3.03 -3.42 -4.10
CA PRO A 76 -1.92 -3.77 -4.95
C PRO A 76 -1.36 -5.16 -4.62
N PRO A 77 -0.84 -5.91 -5.61
CA PRO A 77 -0.59 -5.51 -7.01
C PRO A 77 -1.79 -5.69 -7.96
N THR A 78 -2.92 -6.20 -7.48
CA THR A 78 -4.09 -6.54 -8.34
C THR A 78 -5.07 -5.40 -8.52
N GLY A 79 -4.97 -4.35 -7.71
CA GLY A 79 -5.79 -3.14 -7.80
C GLY A 79 -5.17 -1.97 -7.04
N PHE A 80 -6.01 -1.00 -6.69
CA PHE A 80 -5.60 0.28 -6.07
C PHE A 80 -6.23 0.51 -4.70
N GLY A 81 -6.74 -0.56 -4.06
CA GLY A 81 -7.31 -0.51 -2.72
C GLY A 81 -6.24 -0.18 -1.68
N LEU A 82 -6.04 1.11 -1.40
CA LEU A 82 -5.02 1.56 -0.44
C LEU A 82 -5.42 1.35 1.03
N ARG A 83 -6.70 1.04 1.30
CA ARG A 83 -7.23 0.85 2.65
C ARG A 83 -8.26 -0.27 2.68
N PRO A 84 -8.28 -1.09 3.75
CA PRO A 84 -9.38 -2.01 3.98
C PRO A 84 -10.66 -1.23 4.25
N VAL A 85 -11.79 -1.79 3.85
CA VAL A 85 -13.14 -1.30 4.20
C VAL A 85 -13.36 -1.42 5.70
N ASN A 86 -12.93 -2.54 6.26
CA ASN A 86 -12.97 -2.82 7.69
C ASN A 86 -11.94 -3.93 8.00
N PHE A 87 -11.58 -4.10 9.27
CA PHE A 87 -10.69 -5.15 9.74
C PHE A 87 -11.10 -5.65 11.13
N THR A 88 -10.63 -6.85 11.48
CA THR A 88 -10.77 -7.41 12.83
C THR A 88 -9.45 -8.04 13.26
N VAL A 89 -9.27 -8.23 14.56
CA VAL A 89 -8.04 -8.75 15.16
C VAL A 89 -8.38 -9.92 16.07
N VAL A 90 -7.70 -11.05 15.88
CA VAL A 90 -7.76 -12.21 16.77
C VAL A 90 -6.42 -12.31 17.50
N PRO A 91 -6.39 -12.05 18.83
CA PRO A 91 -5.16 -12.08 19.61
C PRO A 91 -4.46 -13.44 19.55
N GLY A 92 -3.12 -13.43 19.64
CA GLY A 92 -2.34 -14.67 19.67
C GLY A 92 -2.76 -15.60 20.82
N ASP A 93 -3.11 -15.05 21.99
CA ASP A 93 -3.59 -15.84 23.14
C ASP A 93 -4.90 -16.59 22.85
N GLU A 94 -5.74 -16.09 21.95
CA GLU A 94 -6.98 -16.72 21.51
C GLU A 94 -6.74 -17.75 20.41
N LEU A 95 -5.81 -17.48 19.49
CA LEU A 95 -5.46 -18.42 18.42
C LEU A 95 -4.67 -19.63 18.93
N PHE A 96 -3.79 -19.43 19.90
CA PHE A 96 -2.84 -20.41 20.40
C PHE A 96 -3.12 -20.78 21.87
N VAL A 97 -4.37 -21.13 22.18
CA VAL A 97 -4.81 -21.42 23.56
C VAL A 97 -3.96 -22.51 24.23
N ASP A 98 -3.61 -23.56 23.48
CA ASP A 98 -2.92 -24.74 23.98
C ASP A 98 -1.38 -24.70 23.82
N GLU A 99 -0.84 -23.60 23.30
CA GLU A 99 0.61 -23.48 23.07
C GLU A 99 1.38 -23.13 24.37
N PRO A 100 2.57 -23.74 24.60
CA PRO A 100 3.41 -23.41 25.74
C PRO A 100 3.80 -21.93 25.78
N ARG A 101 3.79 -21.33 26.97
CA ARG A 101 4.08 -19.90 27.15
C ARG A 101 5.29 -19.67 28.03
N PHE A 102 6.17 -18.81 27.57
CA PHE A 102 7.31 -18.33 28.33
C PHE A 102 6.88 -17.21 29.28
N SER A 103 7.17 -17.36 30.57
CA SER A 103 6.74 -16.43 31.62
C SER A 103 7.69 -15.26 31.88
N GLY A 104 8.91 -15.28 31.32
CA GLY A 104 9.90 -14.23 31.54
C GLY A 104 9.61 -12.94 30.74
N PRO A 105 10.27 -11.82 31.08
CA PRO A 105 10.09 -10.52 30.43
C PRO A 105 10.68 -10.44 29.02
N GLU A 106 11.57 -11.35 28.64
CA GLU A 106 12.16 -11.43 27.31
C GLU A 106 11.23 -12.09 26.29
N LEU A 107 11.40 -11.74 25.02
CA LEU A 107 10.72 -12.43 23.93
C LEU A 107 11.36 -13.80 23.73
N SER A 108 10.59 -14.87 23.89
CA SER A 108 11.01 -16.24 23.64
C SER A 108 10.29 -16.80 22.42
N CYS A 109 11.04 -17.20 21.40
CA CYS A 109 10.52 -17.80 20.17
C CYS A 109 10.99 -19.26 20.06
N PRO A 110 10.07 -20.23 19.91
CA PRO A 110 10.45 -21.61 19.61
C PRO A 110 11.20 -21.73 18.28
N ALA A 111 11.90 -22.86 18.09
CA ALA A 111 12.60 -23.15 16.85
C ALA A 111 11.64 -23.13 15.66
N GLU A 112 12.03 -22.46 14.58
CA GLU A 112 11.15 -22.24 13.41
C GLU A 112 10.81 -23.52 12.63
N THR A 113 11.49 -24.63 12.93
CA THR A 113 11.23 -25.96 12.35
C THR A 113 9.98 -26.63 12.92
N GLU A 114 9.48 -26.16 14.07
CA GLU A 114 8.26 -26.69 14.69
C GLU A 114 7.04 -25.98 14.13
N VAL A 115 6.22 -26.71 13.36
CA VAL A 115 4.95 -26.22 12.82
C VAL A 115 3.77 -26.66 13.67
N VAL A 116 2.77 -25.80 13.79
CA VAL A 116 1.51 -26.08 14.47
C VAL A 116 0.34 -25.77 13.55
N SER A 117 -0.76 -26.49 13.77
CA SER A 117 -2.04 -26.18 13.17
C SER A 117 -3.07 -25.88 14.24
N VAL A 118 -3.62 -24.67 14.21
CA VAL A 118 -4.60 -24.19 15.19
C VAL A 118 -5.72 -23.45 14.48
N SER A 119 -6.84 -23.28 15.18
CA SER A 119 -8.00 -22.58 14.63
C SER A 119 -8.67 -21.71 15.69
N ALA A 120 -9.16 -20.55 15.30
CA ALA A 120 -9.95 -19.66 16.14
C ALA A 120 -11.09 -19.01 15.34
N PRO A 121 -12.24 -18.71 15.98
CA PRO A 121 -13.32 -18.00 15.32
C PRO A 121 -12.92 -16.54 15.05
N PHE A 122 -13.56 -15.91 14.08
CA PHE A 122 -13.53 -14.45 13.94
C PHE A 122 -14.90 -13.91 13.55
N ALA A 123 -15.12 -12.63 13.87
CA ALA A 123 -16.28 -11.88 13.42
C ALA A 123 -15.87 -10.45 13.05
N LEU A 124 -16.51 -9.90 12.02
CA LEU A 124 -16.25 -8.56 11.52
C LEU A 124 -17.56 -7.87 11.12
N SER A 125 -17.75 -6.66 11.60
CA SER A 125 -18.94 -5.82 11.40
C SER A 125 -18.57 -4.35 11.74
N PRO A 126 -19.25 -3.34 11.18
CA PRO A 126 -20.27 -3.42 10.14
C PRO A 126 -19.67 -3.52 8.73
N LEU A 127 -20.44 -4.13 7.82
CA LEU A 127 -20.21 -4.09 6.38
C LEU A 127 -21.45 -3.56 5.65
N GLU A 128 -21.22 -2.82 4.58
CA GLU A 128 -22.28 -2.43 3.65
C GLU A 128 -22.62 -3.60 2.71
N GLY A 129 -23.69 -3.44 1.94
CA GLY A 129 -23.99 -4.40 0.88
C GLY A 129 -22.90 -4.36 -0.19
N GLY A 130 -22.27 -5.50 -0.49
CA GLY A 130 -21.24 -5.57 -1.52
C GLY A 130 -20.57 -6.94 -1.63
N SER A 131 -19.67 -7.05 -2.61
CA SER A 131 -18.77 -8.20 -2.77
C SER A 131 -17.36 -7.83 -2.31
N TYR A 132 -16.77 -8.68 -1.47
CA TYR A 132 -15.50 -8.41 -0.81
C TYR A 132 -14.49 -9.52 -1.04
N ILE A 133 -13.21 -9.20 -0.86
CA ILE A 133 -12.14 -10.18 -0.69
C ILE A 133 -11.55 -10.07 0.71
N VAL A 134 -11.06 -11.19 1.23
CA VAL A 134 -10.51 -11.29 2.59
C VAL A 134 -9.03 -11.65 2.52
N GLN A 135 -8.19 -10.77 3.06
CA GLN A 135 -6.76 -11.01 3.25
C GLN A 135 -6.46 -11.02 4.73
N ALA A 136 -5.46 -11.78 5.15
CA ALA A 136 -5.07 -11.82 6.55
C ALA A 136 -3.60 -12.14 6.71
N PHE A 137 -3.05 -11.78 7.87
CA PHE A 137 -1.74 -12.26 8.29
C PHE A 137 -1.64 -12.36 9.80
N TYR A 138 -0.77 -13.24 10.27
CA TYR A 138 -0.33 -13.31 11.65
C TYR A 138 0.91 -12.43 11.84
N ASN A 139 0.76 -11.34 12.57
CA ASN A 139 1.85 -10.45 12.98
C ASN A 139 2.66 -11.14 14.09
N ARG A 140 3.75 -11.81 13.74
CA ARG A 140 4.52 -12.64 14.68
C ARG A 140 5.39 -11.78 15.62
N SER A 141 5.77 -10.59 15.18
CA SER A 141 6.62 -9.68 15.95
C SER A 141 5.85 -8.86 17.00
N GLY A 142 4.52 -8.78 16.88
CA GLY A 142 3.69 -7.97 17.77
C GLY A 142 3.79 -6.47 17.50
N ASN A 143 4.34 -6.05 16.36
CA ASN A 143 4.56 -4.64 16.05
C ASN A 143 3.53 -4.01 15.08
N PHE A 144 2.56 -4.75 14.53
CA PHE A 144 1.53 -4.16 13.68
C PHE A 144 0.73 -3.04 14.37
N LEU A 145 0.54 -1.92 13.66
CA LEU A 145 -0.32 -0.80 14.04
C LEU A 145 -1.17 -0.36 12.83
N PRO A 146 -2.49 -0.62 12.83
CA PRO A 146 -3.33 -0.40 11.64
C PRO A 146 -3.44 1.08 11.24
N SER A 147 -3.28 1.99 12.20
CA SER A 147 -3.39 3.44 11.98
C SER A 147 -2.07 4.13 11.64
N PHE A 148 -0.96 3.38 11.53
CA PHE A 148 0.36 3.96 11.33
C PHE A 148 1.00 3.35 10.08
N GLY A 149 1.15 4.14 9.00
CA GLY A 149 1.54 3.66 7.67
C GLY A 149 2.87 2.90 7.62
N VAL A 150 3.79 3.24 8.51
CA VAL A 150 5.07 2.52 8.64
C VAL A 150 4.95 1.15 9.30
N ARG A 151 3.82 0.82 9.94
CA ARG A 151 3.59 -0.45 10.68
C ARG A 151 2.24 -1.13 10.37
N ASN A 152 1.58 -0.74 9.28
CA ASN A 152 0.25 -1.23 8.92
C ASN A 152 0.27 -2.36 7.87
N GLN A 153 1.40 -3.02 7.67
CA GLN A 153 1.59 -4.09 6.70
C GLN A 153 2.37 -5.26 7.30
N PRO A 154 2.24 -6.47 6.72
CA PRO A 154 3.05 -7.61 7.12
C PRO A 154 4.53 -7.38 6.83
N GLU A 155 5.37 -7.88 7.72
CA GLU A 155 6.83 -7.84 7.63
C GLU A 155 7.41 -9.22 7.32
N ALA A 156 8.72 -9.29 7.04
CA ALA A 156 9.37 -10.58 6.83
C ALA A 156 9.19 -11.46 8.07
N GLY A 157 8.80 -12.72 7.85
CA GLY A 157 8.57 -13.68 8.91
C GLY A 157 7.15 -13.75 9.47
N ASP A 158 6.27 -12.81 9.10
CA ASP A 158 4.84 -12.95 9.34
C ASP A 158 4.25 -14.08 8.48
N ILE A 159 3.06 -14.59 8.88
CA ILE A 159 2.38 -15.66 8.16
C ILE A 159 1.12 -15.12 7.50
N ALA A 160 1.15 -14.99 6.17
CA ALA A 160 0.08 -14.41 5.37
C ALA A 160 -0.87 -15.48 4.82
N GLY A 161 -2.02 -14.98 4.35
CA GLY A 161 -3.03 -15.76 3.65
C GLY A 161 -4.34 -14.97 3.50
N GLY A 162 -5.46 -15.67 3.55
CA GLY A 162 -6.78 -15.07 3.31
C GLY A 162 -7.86 -16.10 3.04
N TYR A 163 -8.97 -15.65 2.46
CA TYR A 163 -10.01 -16.55 1.95
C TYR A 163 -9.70 -16.94 0.51
N ILE A 164 -8.92 -18.02 0.36
CA ILE A 164 -8.29 -18.43 -0.90
C ILE A 164 -8.35 -19.96 -1.08
N ASP A 165 -8.07 -20.42 -2.30
CA ASP A 165 -7.78 -21.84 -2.57
C ASP A 165 -6.35 -22.18 -2.15
N VAL A 166 -6.20 -22.77 -0.96
CA VAL A 166 -4.89 -23.18 -0.42
C VAL A 166 -4.21 -24.24 -1.28
N ALA A 167 -4.96 -25.14 -1.90
CA ALA A 167 -4.39 -26.20 -2.74
C ALA A 167 -3.81 -25.59 -4.03
N PHE A 168 -4.55 -24.68 -4.66
CA PHE A 168 -4.06 -23.95 -5.82
C PHE A 168 -2.86 -23.06 -5.49
N ALA A 169 -2.88 -22.37 -4.35
CA ALA A 169 -1.76 -21.57 -3.89
C ALA A 169 -0.51 -22.42 -3.64
N THR A 170 -0.65 -23.56 -2.98
CA THR A 170 0.45 -24.50 -2.70
C THR A 170 1.05 -25.08 -3.97
N GLN A 171 0.22 -25.44 -4.96
CA GLN A 171 0.69 -25.91 -6.27
C GLN A 171 1.53 -24.86 -7.01
N ASN A 172 1.27 -23.57 -6.76
CA ASN A 172 1.96 -22.44 -7.38
C ASN A 172 2.99 -21.77 -6.47
N ALA A 173 3.31 -22.33 -5.30
CA ALA A 173 4.23 -21.71 -4.32
C ALA A 173 5.64 -21.45 -4.87
N GLN A 174 6.04 -22.17 -5.93
CA GLN A 174 7.33 -21.97 -6.61
C GLN A 174 7.28 -20.92 -7.73
N ASN A 175 6.09 -20.41 -8.07
CA ASN A 175 5.91 -19.37 -9.06
C ASN A 175 5.98 -17.98 -8.36
N PRO A 176 7.08 -17.23 -8.53
CA PRO A 176 7.28 -15.93 -7.87
C PRO A 176 6.35 -14.83 -8.39
N ASN A 177 5.66 -15.06 -9.51
CA ASN A 177 4.65 -14.16 -10.06
C ASN A 177 3.23 -14.62 -9.76
N PHE A 178 3.07 -15.69 -8.99
CA PHE A 178 1.77 -16.14 -8.56
C PHE A 178 1.11 -15.07 -7.68
N GLN A 179 -0.16 -14.81 -7.96
CA GLN A 179 -1.00 -13.95 -7.14
C GLN A 179 -2.16 -14.81 -6.65
N ASN A 180 -2.43 -14.74 -5.34
CA ASN A 180 -3.51 -15.49 -4.73
C ASN A 180 -4.86 -15.13 -5.38
N VAL A 181 -5.65 -16.17 -5.67
CA VAL A 181 -7.02 -16.01 -6.14
C VAL A 181 -7.93 -16.02 -4.91
N TYR A 182 -8.48 -14.86 -4.60
CA TYR A 182 -9.39 -14.67 -3.46
C TYR A 182 -10.81 -15.03 -3.83
N PHE A 183 -11.45 -15.86 -3.01
CA PHE A 183 -12.87 -16.12 -3.15
C PHE A 183 -13.69 -14.90 -2.71
N PRO A 184 -14.79 -14.58 -3.42
CA PRO A 184 -15.66 -13.50 -3.01
C PRO A 184 -16.41 -13.85 -1.74
N VAL A 185 -16.60 -12.85 -0.88
CA VAL A 185 -17.59 -12.89 0.20
C VAL A 185 -18.64 -11.84 -0.10
N ASP A 186 -19.83 -12.30 -0.45
CA ASP A 186 -20.96 -11.44 -0.77
C ASP A 186 -21.78 -11.13 0.49
N ILE A 187 -22.03 -9.85 0.72
CA ILE A 187 -22.75 -9.33 1.88
C ILE A 187 -24.03 -8.67 1.37
N GLY A 188 -25.18 -9.24 1.74
CA GLY A 188 -26.49 -8.78 1.30
C GLY A 188 -27.10 -9.68 0.23
N ILE A 189 -28.30 -9.32 -0.22
CA ILE A 189 -29.00 -10.01 -1.30
C ILE A 189 -28.66 -9.29 -2.60
N ALA A 190 -28.17 -10.04 -3.60
CA ALA A 190 -27.92 -9.52 -4.93
C ALA A 190 -29.23 -9.03 -5.56
N GLU A 191 -29.25 -7.79 -6.02
CA GLU A 191 -30.33 -7.25 -6.82
C GLU A 191 -30.21 -7.74 -8.27
N GLU A 192 -31.34 -7.87 -8.97
CA GLU A 192 -31.32 -8.26 -10.37
C GLU A 192 -30.55 -7.23 -11.21
N ILE A 193 -29.63 -7.73 -12.04
CA ILE A 193 -28.91 -6.91 -12.99
C ILE A 193 -29.93 -6.43 -14.05
N PRO A 194 -30.06 -5.11 -14.29
CA PRO A 194 -31.02 -4.60 -15.27
C PRO A 194 -30.85 -5.22 -16.65
N GLN A 195 -31.97 -5.55 -17.30
CA GLN A 195 -31.96 -6.15 -18.64
C GLN A 195 -31.31 -5.19 -19.65
N GLY A 196 -30.25 -5.65 -20.32
CA GLY A 196 -29.45 -4.83 -21.24
C GLY A 196 -28.21 -4.17 -20.61
N ALA A 197 -27.90 -4.46 -19.34
CA ALA A 197 -26.62 -4.09 -18.74
C ALA A 197 -25.45 -4.74 -19.52
N PRO A 198 -24.26 -4.10 -19.54
CA PRO A 198 -23.06 -4.69 -20.14
C PRO A 198 -22.79 -6.11 -19.59
N PRO A 199 -22.24 -7.02 -20.42
CA PRO A 199 -21.69 -8.28 -19.93
C PRO A 199 -20.75 -8.02 -18.75
N ASP A 200 -20.82 -8.88 -17.73
CA ASP A 200 -20.01 -8.80 -16.49
C ASP A 200 -20.31 -7.63 -15.54
N THR A 201 -21.45 -6.95 -15.70
CA THR A 201 -21.92 -5.98 -14.69
C THR A 201 -22.12 -6.69 -13.34
N PRO A 202 -21.39 -6.31 -12.27
CA PRO A 202 -21.57 -6.93 -10.97
C PRO A 202 -22.93 -6.54 -10.39
N PRO A 203 -23.64 -7.45 -9.70
CA PRO A 203 -24.87 -7.10 -9.01
C PRO A 203 -24.59 -6.14 -7.86
N THR A 204 -25.51 -5.20 -7.66
CA THR A 204 -25.56 -4.43 -6.41
C THR A 204 -26.11 -5.33 -5.31
N TYR A 205 -25.63 -5.17 -4.08
CA TYR A 205 -26.11 -5.95 -2.94
C TYR A 205 -26.86 -5.06 -1.96
N LYS A 206 -28.05 -5.49 -1.55
CA LYS A 206 -28.87 -4.79 -0.56
C LYS A 206 -28.87 -5.53 0.76
N ILE A 207 -28.64 -4.82 1.86
CA ILE A 207 -28.79 -5.38 3.21
C ILE A 207 -30.28 -5.47 3.56
N PRO A 208 -30.81 -6.66 3.88
CA PRO A 208 -32.19 -6.81 4.37
C PRO A 208 -32.41 -6.05 5.70
N SER A 209 -33.66 -5.73 6.03
CA SER A 209 -33.99 -4.99 7.27
C SER A 209 -33.58 -5.72 8.55
N GLN A 210 -33.45 -7.06 8.52
CA GLN A 210 -32.96 -7.88 9.62
C GLN A 210 -31.43 -7.98 9.71
N GLY A 211 -30.70 -7.32 8.81
CA GLY A 211 -29.25 -7.49 8.64
C GLY A 211 -28.91 -8.68 7.75
N PHE A 212 -27.61 -8.86 7.52
CA PHE A 212 -27.07 -9.99 6.75
C PHE A 212 -25.83 -10.54 7.44
N VAL A 213 -25.65 -11.85 7.45
CA VAL A 213 -24.42 -12.49 7.94
C VAL A 213 -23.92 -13.43 6.86
N ALA A 214 -22.73 -13.13 6.32
CA ALA A 214 -21.95 -14.13 5.59
C ALA A 214 -21.22 -15.00 6.60
N ASP A 215 -21.58 -16.28 6.67
CA ASP A 215 -21.03 -17.23 7.63
C ASP A 215 -20.11 -18.24 6.94
N SER A 216 -19.39 -19.05 7.72
CA SER A 216 -18.49 -20.11 7.25
C SER A 216 -17.35 -19.64 6.35
N VAL A 217 -16.89 -18.40 6.53
CA VAL A 217 -15.69 -17.90 5.83
C VAL A 217 -14.44 -18.53 6.44
N LEU A 218 -13.69 -19.30 5.66
CA LEU A 218 -12.47 -19.96 6.12
C LEU A 218 -11.23 -19.14 5.72
N VAL A 219 -10.67 -18.39 6.66
CA VAL A 219 -9.41 -17.66 6.43
C VAL A 219 -8.24 -18.59 6.72
N SER A 220 -7.41 -18.88 5.73
CA SER A 220 -6.24 -19.75 5.89
C SER A 220 -4.96 -18.94 5.90
N LEU A 221 -4.09 -19.16 6.90
CA LEU A 221 -2.76 -18.57 7.03
C LEU A 221 -1.72 -19.67 6.96
N PHE A 222 -0.85 -19.64 5.95
CA PHE A 222 0.12 -20.71 5.71
C PHE A 222 1.40 -20.27 5.02
N GLU A 223 1.42 -19.06 4.45
CA GLU A 223 2.55 -18.59 3.66
C GLU A 223 3.42 -17.66 4.49
N ARG A 224 4.67 -18.05 4.72
CA ARG A 224 5.64 -17.15 5.36
C ARG A 224 5.98 -16.02 4.40
N VAL A 225 5.82 -14.78 4.85
CA VAL A 225 6.24 -13.59 4.11
C VAL A 225 7.77 -13.58 4.01
N PRO A 226 8.35 -13.78 2.80
CA PRO A 226 9.76 -14.13 2.69
C PRO A 226 10.67 -12.90 2.58
N LEU A 227 10.13 -11.78 2.10
CA LEU A 227 10.88 -10.56 1.86
C LEU A 227 10.63 -9.57 2.99
N THR A 228 11.62 -8.74 3.29
CA THR A 228 11.36 -7.49 4.03
C THR A 228 10.59 -6.54 3.12
N ARG A 229 9.90 -5.57 3.71
CA ARG A 229 9.35 -4.47 2.91
C ARG A 229 10.49 -3.77 2.15
N PRO A 230 10.21 -3.20 0.97
CA PRO A 230 11.21 -2.50 0.18
C PRO A 230 11.49 -1.13 0.79
N TYR A 231 11.99 -1.07 2.03
CA TYR A 231 12.38 0.19 2.67
C TYR A 231 13.38 0.91 1.78
N PHE A 232 13.18 2.21 1.58
CA PHE A 232 14.09 2.99 0.75
C PHE A 232 14.17 4.44 1.17
N ASN A 233 15.26 5.07 0.76
CA ASN A 233 15.41 6.51 0.68
C ASN A 233 15.72 6.89 -0.77
N VAL A 234 15.40 8.13 -1.14
CA VAL A 234 15.61 8.63 -2.50
C VAL A 234 16.89 9.44 -2.53
N ALA A 235 17.79 9.11 -3.46
CA ALA A 235 19.02 9.87 -3.65
C ALA A 235 18.70 11.34 -3.95
N LEU A 236 19.36 12.24 -3.22
CA LEU A 236 19.20 13.67 -3.44
C LEU A 236 19.80 14.09 -4.80
N PRO A 237 19.20 15.08 -5.49
CA PRO A 237 19.79 15.62 -6.70
C PRO A 237 21.14 16.27 -6.40
N ALA A 238 22.06 16.18 -7.35
CA ALA A 238 23.41 16.76 -7.22
C ALA A 238 23.40 18.29 -7.09
N GLN A 239 22.33 18.95 -7.56
CA GLN A 239 22.13 20.38 -7.43
C GLN A 239 20.84 20.65 -6.64
N PRO A 240 20.83 21.64 -5.73
CA PRO A 240 19.61 22.08 -5.06
C PRO A 240 18.59 22.53 -6.11
N LEU A 241 17.36 22.07 -5.94
CA LEU A 241 16.24 22.58 -6.74
C LEU A 241 15.87 23.99 -6.25
N GLY A 242 15.37 24.83 -7.16
CA GLY A 242 14.77 26.12 -6.81
C GLY A 242 13.30 26.00 -6.39
N PRO A 243 12.67 27.10 -5.94
CA PRO A 243 11.26 27.11 -5.55
C PRO A 243 10.34 26.52 -6.62
N THR A 244 9.28 25.85 -6.18
CA THR A 244 8.29 25.21 -7.05
C THR A 244 6.88 25.70 -6.73
N PRO A 245 5.88 25.48 -7.60
CA PRO A 245 4.51 25.87 -7.30
C PRO A 245 3.95 25.24 -6.02
N GLN A 246 4.44 24.07 -5.61
CA GLN A 246 4.03 23.41 -4.37
C GLN A 246 4.99 23.68 -3.19
N ASN A 247 6.01 24.50 -3.38
CA ASN A 247 6.90 25.03 -2.35
C ASN A 247 7.42 26.42 -2.77
N PRO A 248 6.53 27.44 -2.80
CA PRO A 248 6.85 28.76 -3.37
C PRO A 248 7.90 29.52 -2.57
N ASP A 249 7.99 29.27 -1.26
CA ASP A 249 8.95 29.90 -0.36
C ASP A 249 10.36 29.27 -0.44
N GLY A 250 10.49 28.14 -1.14
CA GLY A 250 11.77 27.43 -1.30
C GLY A 250 12.28 26.81 0.01
N ASP A 251 11.39 26.43 0.93
CA ASP A 251 11.78 25.78 2.17
C ASP A 251 12.51 24.45 1.86
N ALA A 252 13.75 24.35 2.32
CA ALA A 252 14.59 23.19 2.10
C ALA A 252 13.96 21.87 2.61
N ASN A 253 13.07 21.93 3.60
CA ASN A 253 12.35 20.76 4.14
C ASN A 253 11.21 20.27 3.22
N PHE A 254 10.79 21.06 2.24
CA PHE A 254 9.71 20.69 1.32
C PHE A 254 10.16 20.63 -0.15
N MET A 255 11.45 20.89 -0.40
CA MET A 255 12.02 20.73 -1.74
C MET A 255 11.91 19.28 -2.22
N PRO A 256 11.25 19.01 -3.38
CA PRO A 256 11.17 17.66 -3.93
C PRO A 256 12.56 17.11 -4.24
N VAL A 257 12.67 15.77 -4.33
CA VAL A 257 13.90 15.11 -4.78
C VAL A 257 13.97 15.01 -6.30
N LEU A 258 12.82 15.08 -6.98
CA LEU A 258 12.70 14.94 -8.43
C LEU A 258 11.69 15.95 -8.96
N THR A 259 11.97 16.55 -10.12
CA THR A 259 11.02 17.37 -10.86
C THR A 259 10.87 16.86 -12.29
N MET A 260 9.65 16.96 -12.82
CA MET A 260 9.33 16.63 -14.20
C MET A 260 8.34 17.68 -14.73
N THR A 261 8.51 18.17 -15.95
CA THR A 261 7.52 19.11 -16.52
C THR A 261 6.25 18.36 -16.95
N GLN A 262 5.10 19.04 -16.96
CA GLN A 262 3.83 18.44 -17.39
C GLN A 262 3.85 17.95 -18.85
N ASP A 263 4.70 18.55 -19.67
CA ASP A 263 4.95 18.29 -21.09
C ASP A 263 6.26 17.51 -21.31
N HIS A 264 6.71 16.70 -20.34
CA HIS A 264 7.97 15.97 -20.49
C HIS A 264 7.89 15.00 -21.69
N HIS A 265 8.78 15.18 -22.67
CA HIS A 265 8.84 14.36 -23.88
C HIS A 265 10.02 13.38 -23.83
N VAL A 266 9.73 12.09 -24.03
CA VAL A 266 10.74 11.02 -24.12
C VAL A 266 10.96 10.60 -25.57
N LEU A 267 12.07 9.89 -25.82
CA LEU A 267 12.34 9.27 -27.11
C LEU A 267 11.52 7.99 -27.29
N ALA A 268 11.24 7.63 -28.55
CA ALA A 268 10.62 6.35 -28.89
C ALA A 268 11.66 5.22 -28.91
N ALA A 269 11.22 3.99 -28.63
CA ALA A 269 12.09 2.83 -28.70
C ALA A 269 12.58 2.56 -30.14
N PRO A 270 13.89 2.28 -30.32
CA PRO A 270 14.45 1.97 -31.63
C PRO A 270 13.90 0.62 -32.13
N ALA A 271 13.76 0.45 -33.45
CA ALA A 271 13.24 -0.80 -34.02
C ALA A 271 14.23 -1.96 -33.82
N THR A 272 15.53 -1.64 -33.82
CA THR A 272 16.61 -2.58 -33.53
C THR A 272 17.43 -2.04 -32.35
N PRO A 273 17.03 -2.36 -31.10
CA PRO A 273 17.73 -1.82 -29.94
C PRO A 273 19.17 -2.32 -29.83
N THR A 274 20.10 -1.38 -29.73
CA THR A 274 21.50 -1.59 -29.36
C THR A 274 21.75 -1.02 -27.96
N LYS A 275 22.88 -1.38 -27.33
CA LYS A 275 23.27 -0.82 -26.03
C LYS A 275 23.26 0.71 -26.03
N ASP A 276 23.77 1.33 -27.08
CA ASP A 276 23.88 2.79 -27.19
C ASP A 276 22.52 3.46 -27.40
N THR A 277 21.68 2.91 -28.27
CA THR A 277 20.32 3.44 -28.47
C THR A 277 19.44 3.27 -27.23
N LEU A 278 19.60 2.18 -26.46
CA LEU A 278 18.91 2.00 -25.18
C LEU A 278 19.42 2.98 -24.11
N ALA A 279 20.71 3.27 -24.07
CA ALA A 279 21.25 4.30 -23.18
C ALA A 279 20.75 5.70 -23.55
N THR A 280 20.60 5.99 -24.84
CA THR A 280 20.00 7.24 -25.34
C THR A 280 18.53 7.34 -24.96
N LEU A 281 17.77 6.24 -25.12
CA LEU A 281 16.38 6.16 -24.69
C LEU A 281 16.26 6.42 -23.17
N GLU A 282 17.05 5.72 -22.37
CA GLU A 282 17.09 5.86 -20.90
C GLU A 282 17.30 7.31 -20.45
N LYS A 283 18.25 8.02 -21.07
CA LYS A 283 18.57 9.42 -20.75
C LYS A 283 17.43 10.40 -21.05
N SER A 284 16.45 10.03 -21.87
CA SER A 284 15.31 10.88 -22.16
C SER A 284 14.26 10.91 -21.02
N PHE A 285 14.31 9.94 -20.10
CA PHE A 285 13.42 9.89 -18.94
C PHE A 285 13.97 10.68 -17.76
N VAL A 286 13.07 11.20 -16.93
CA VAL A 286 13.42 11.55 -15.54
C VAL A 286 13.66 10.25 -14.79
N SER A 287 14.75 10.16 -14.03
CA SER A 287 15.10 8.95 -13.28
C SER A 287 15.27 9.20 -11.78
N ALA A 288 14.73 8.31 -10.97
CA ALA A 288 14.96 8.21 -9.53
C ALA A 288 16.00 7.14 -9.23
N ARG A 289 16.83 7.35 -8.21
CA ARG A 289 17.62 6.29 -7.56
C ARG A 289 17.04 6.08 -6.17
N LEU A 290 16.57 4.87 -5.90
CA LEU A 290 16.07 4.45 -4.60
C LEU A 290 17.16 3.60 -3.95
N ASP A 291 17.74 4.07 -2.87
CA ASP A 291 18.72 3.33 -2.07
C ASP A 291 17.98 2.56 -0.97
N PHE A 292 18.31 1.28 -0.77
CA PHE A 292 17.64 0.42 0.19
C PHE A 292 17.90 0.90 1.62
N GLY A 293 16.84 0.88 2.44
CA GLY A 293 16.88 1.32 3.84
C GLY A 293 16.93 2.83 4.01
N VAL A 294 17.59 3.27 5.07
CA VAL A 294 17.78 4.68 5.44
C VAL A 294 19.26 5.05 5.40
N PRO A 295 19.62 6.35 5.28
CA PRO A 295 21.00 6.80 5.40
C PRO A 295 21.65 6.32 6.71
N ALA A 296 22.96 6.10 6.69
CA ALA A 296 23.69 5.56 7.84
C ALA A 296 23.48 6.35 9.15
N ALA A 297 23.31 7.67 9.08
CA ALA A 297 23.03 8.52 10.24
C ALA A 297 21.65 8.30 10.87
N GLU A 298 20.71 7.70 10.12
CA GLU A 298 19.34 7.42 10.55
C GLU A 298 19.14 5.97 11.00
N LEU A 299 20.12 5.09 10.76
CA LEU A 299 19.99 3.64 10.96
C LEU A 299 19.68 3.28 12.42
N ASP A 300 20.46 3.80 13.37
CA ASP A 300 20.26 3.48 14.80
C ASP A 300 18.85 3.84 15.27
N ALA A 301 18.35 5.02 14.87
CA ALA A 301 16.99 5.45 15.23
C ALA A 301 15.91 4.62 14.53
N SER A 302 16.13 4.18 13.29
CA SER A 302 15.19 3.32 12.56
C SER A 302 14.99 1.94 13.20
N LEU A 303 16.00 1.46 13.93
CA LEU A 303 16.02 0.15 14.60
C LEU A 303 15.67 0.22 16.09
N ASP A 304 15.75 1.40 16.72
CA ASP A 304 15.59 1.53 18.18
C ASP A 304 14.19 1.08 18.65
N PRO A 305 14.08 0.09 19.56
CA PRO A 305 12.80 -0.37 20.10
C PRO A 305 12.00 0.70 20.87
N ARG A 306 12.64 1.81 21.23
CA ARG A 306 12.01 2.97 21.89
C ARG A 306 11.40 3.96 20.91
N GLU A 307 11.81 3.91 19.65
CA GLU A 307 11.26 4.73 18.57
C GLU A 307 10.09 4.00 17.90
N PRO A 308 9.18 4.71 17.22
CA PRO A 308 7.96 4.10 16.67
C PRO A 308 8.19 3.30 15.39
N PHE A 309 9.41 3.29 14.81
CA PHE A 309 9.72 2.82 13.46
C PHE A 309 9.90 1.30 13.35
N LEU A 310 10.89 0.74 14.05
CA LEU A 310 11.19 -0.70 14.10
C LEU A 310 11.42 -1.33 12.72
N PHE A 311 12.21 -0.70 11.85
CA PHE A 311 12.44 -1.21 10.50
C PHE A 311 13.25 -2.52 10.54
N GLN A 312 12.95 -3.46 9.65
CA GLN A 312 13.76 -4.68 9.49
C GLN A 312 14.99 -4.41 8.61
N LEU A 313 15.96 -3.65 9.13
CA LEU A 313 17.20 -3.28 8.44
C LEU A 313 18.47 -3.89 9.07
N GLU A 314 18.34 -4.85 10.00
CA GLU A 314 19.49 -5.54 10.59
C GLU A 314 20.23 -6.42 9.56
N PRO A 315 21.58 -6.47 9.56
CA PRO A 315 22.37 -7.18 8.55
C PRO A 315 21.90 -8.63 8.30
N SER A 316 21.31 -8.88 7.13
CA SER A 316 20.96 -10.21 6.65
C SER A 316 21.37 -10.35 5.18
N PRO A 317 21.82 -11.55 4.72
CA PRO A 317 22.11 -11.81 3.32
C PRO A 317 20.90 -11.63 2.38
N SER A 318 19.69 -11.51 2.93
CA SER A 318 18.46 -11.24 2.17
C SER A 318 18.07 -9.75 2.10
N LEU A 319 18.81 -8.86 2.78
CA LEU A 319 18.52 -7.42 2.78
C LEU A 319 18.91 -6.76 1.46
N GLY A 320 18.01 -5.93 0.96
CA GLY A 320 18.14 -5.22 -0.30
C GLY A 320 16.87 -5.34 -1.13
N PHE A 321 16.85 -4.63 -2.25
CA PHE A 321 15.83 -4.82 -3.26
C PHE A 321 15.98 -6.17 -3.94
N GLN A 322 14.89 -6.92 -4.00
CA GLN A 322 14.79 -8.18 -4.72
C GLN A 322 14.25 -7.88 -6.11
N LEU A 323 15.14 -7.83 -7.10
CA LEU A 323 14.77 -7.54 -8.48
C LEU A 323 14.50 -8.83 -9.24
N PHE A 324 13.30 -8.98 -9.79
CA PHE A 324 12.93 -10.12 -10.61
C PHE A 324 11.79 -9.80 -11.58
N SER A 325 11.67 -10.59 -12.64
CA SER A 325 10.69 -10.37 -13.70
C SER A 325 9.25 -10.54 -13.18
N LYS A 326 8.37 -9.61 -13.57
CA LYS A 326 6.90 -9.67 -13.39
C LYS A 326 6.23 -10.66 -14.36
N GLY A 327 6.99 -11.29 -15.25
CA GLY A 327 6.46 -12.18 -16.30
C GLY A 327 5.70 -11.45 -17.41
N LYS A 328 5.81 -10.11 -17.48
CA LYS A 328 5.24 -9.24 -18.51
C LYS A 328 6.31 -8.29 -19.03
N THR A 329 6.06 -7.65 -20.16
CA THR A 329 6.94 -6.62 -20.75
C THR A 329 6.35 -5.23 -20.52
N ILE A 330 7.17 -4.19 -20.56
CA ILE A 330 6.67 -2.82 -20.50
C ILE A 330 5.96 -2.42 -21.81
N PRO A 331 4.97 -1.51 -21.78
CA PRO A 331 4.27 -1.04 -22.99
C PRO A 331 5.16 -0.27 -23.97
N GLU A 332 6.24 0.35 -23.49
CA GLU A 332 7.16 1.15 -24.31
C GLU A 332 8.09 0.31 -25.19
N ASN A 333 8.41 -0.92 -24.75
CA ASN A 333 9.32 -1.80 -25.48
C ASN A 333 9.02 -3.29 -25.17
N PRO A 334 8.57 -4.09 -26.16
CA PRO A 334 8.34 -5.53 -26.01
C PRO A 334 9.54 -6.33 -25.50
N LEU A 335 10.76 -5.83 -25.67
CA LEU A 335 11.99 -6.55 -25.35
C LEU A 335 12.44 -6.31 -23.90
N VAL A 336 11.81 -5.36 -23.21
CA VAL A 336 12.15 -4.99 -21.84
C VAL A 336 11.11 -5.59 -20.88
N PRO A 337 11.50 -6.55 -20.03
CA PRO A 337 10.60 -7.10 -19.02
C PRO A 337 10.25 -6.02 -17.98
N ALA A 338 9.00 -6.04 -17.51
CA ALA A 338 8.61 -5.34 -16.30
C ALA A 338 9.15 -6.09 -15.07
N LEU A 339 9.62 -5.36 -14.06
CA LEU A 339 10.26 -5.94 -12.88
C LEU A 339 9.48 -5.64 -11.60
N TRP A 340 9.72 -6.48 -10.60
CA TRP A 340 9.52 -6.19 -9.19
C TRP A 340 10.81 -5.59 -8.57
N PRO A 341 10.71 -4.72 -7.54
CA PRO A 341 9.47 -4.08 -7.10
C PRO A 341 8.91 -3.16 -8.19
N GLU A 342 7.58 -3.07 -8.24
CA GLU A 342 6.90 -2.08 -9.06
C GLU A 342 6.95 -0.74 -8.32
N VAL A 343 7.27 0.33 -9.05
CA VAL A 343 7.33 1.67 -8.47
C VAL A 343 6.22 2.52 -9.04
N VAL A 344 5.43 3.13 -8.16
CA VAL A 344 4.28 3.97 -8.49
C VAL A 344 4.39 5.29 -7.75
N PHE A 345 4.01 6.37 -8.43
CA PHE A 345 3.99 7.71 -7.91
C PHE A 345 2.52 8.13 -7.74
N SER A 346 2.05 8.30 -6.51
CA SER A 346 0.64 8.66 -6.23
C SER A 346 0.50 10.13 -5.86
N ARG A 347 -0.40 10.85 -6.53
CA ARG A 347 -0.63 12.28 -6.29
C ARG A 347 -1.08 12.52 -4.85
N LEU A 348 -0.39 13.43 -4.19
CA LEU A 348 -0.73 13.95 -2.87
C LEU A 348 -1.74 15.09 -3.00
N LYS A 349 -2.50 15.34 -1.94
CA LYS A 349 -3.33 16.55 -1.84
C LYS A 349 -2.45 17.77 -1.98
N SER A 350 -2.89 18.73 -2.78
CA SER A 350 -2.18 20.00 -2.90
C SER A 350 -2.33 20.79 -1.60
N ASP A 351 -1.21 21.14 -0.99
CA ASP A 351 -1.13 22.02 0.17
C ASP A 351 0.19 22.82 0.10
N PRO A 352 0.29 23.83 -0.80
CA PRO A 352 1.55 24.53 -1.05
C PRO A 352 2.14 25.26 0.16
N THR A 353 1.30 25.54 1.17
CA THR A 353 1.72 26.18 2.43
C THR A 353 1.98 25.18 3.56
N HIS A 354 1.73 23.88 3.32
CA HIS A 354 1.90 22.78 4.28
C HIS A 354 1.18 23.00 5.63
N GLN A 355 0.09 23.78 5.64
CA GLN A 355 -0.66 24.09 6.86
C GLN A 355 -1.67 23.01 7.23
N ASN A 356 -2.25 22.35 6.24
CA ASN A 356 -3.32 21.36 6.41
C ASN A 356 -2.75 19.92 6.43
N ASP A 357 -1.66 19.70 5.71
CA ASP A 357 -0.91 18.46 5.64
C ASP A 357 0.60 18.75 5.78
N PRO A 358 1.06 19.13 6.98
CA PRO A 358 2.46 19.46 7.23
C PRO A 358 3.43 18.31 6.98
N GLN A 359 2.89 17.07 6.92
CA GLN A 359 3.65 15.87 6.68
C GLN A 359 3.62 15.43 5.20
N SER A 360 2.79 16.07 4.37
CA SER A 360 2.54 15.69 2.96
C SER A 360 2.18 14.21 2.77
N LEU A 361 1.37 13.65 3.68
CA LEU A 361 1.01 12.22 3.66
C LEU A 361 -0.35 11.95 3.02
N ALA A 362 -1.18 12.97 2.87
CA ALA A 362 -2.53 12.79 2.40
C ALA A 362 -2.53 12.54 0.90
N VAL A 363 -2.68 11.28 0.50
CA VAL A 363 -2.95 10.92 -0.91
C VAL A 363 -4.28 11.55 -1.34
N GLN A 364 -4.33 12.07 -2.58
CA GLN A 364 -5.55 12.57 -3.18
C GLN A 364 -6.52 11.40 -3.40
N PRO A 365 -7.70 11.38 -2.73
CA PRO A 365 -8.57 10.20 -2.74
C PRO A 365 -9.48 10.12 -3.98
N SER A 366 -9.72 11.25 -4.64
CA SER A 366 -10.52 11.31 -5.88
C SER A 366 -10.26 12.62 -6.64
N PRO A 367 -10.01 12.58 -7.96
CA PRO A 367 -9.62 11.37 -8.68
C PRO A 367 -8.26 10.87 -8.16
N LEU A 368 -8.05 9.55 -8.15
CA LEU A 368 -6.74 9.00 -7.82
C LEU A 368 -5.85 9.14 -9.06
N VAL A 369 -4.70 9.80 -8.93
CA VAL A 369 -3.76 10.02 -10.04
C VAL A 369 -2.46 9.29 -9.73
N LEU A 370 -2.08 8.36 -10.61
CA LEU A 370 -0.88 7.54 -10.48
C LEU A 370 0.02 7.71 -11.69
N ILE A 371 1.33 7.85 -11.49
CA ILE A 371 2.34 7.71 -12.53
C ILE A 371 3.10 6.41 -12.26
N GLN A 372 3.41 5.64 -13.30
CA GLN A 372 4.15 4.38 -13.17
C GLN A 372 5.64 4.58 -13.45
N GLY A 373 6.48 3.84 -12.73
CA GLY A 373 7.91 3.75 -12.98
C GLY A 373 8.29 2.53 -13.83
N ILE A 374 9.47 2.60 -14.46
CA ILE A 374 10.16 1.48 -15.08
C ILE A 374 11.38 1.15 -14.22
N THR A 375 11.28 0.09 -13.43
CA THR A 375 12.36 -0.44 -12.60
C THR A 375 13.45 -1.06 -13.49
N LEU A 376 14.70 -0.63 -13.34
CA LEU A 376 15.83 -1.12 -14.12
C LEU A 376 16.60 -2.22 -13.38
N PHE A 377 17.01 -3.26 -14.11
CA PHE A 377 17.96 -4.25 -13.63
C PHE A 377 19.39 -3.76 -13.87
N ASP A 378 20.25 -3.86 -12.85
CA ASP A 378 21.64 -3.38 -12.87
C ASP A 378 21.77 -1.96 -13.45
N ASP A 379 20.86 -1.08 -13.01
CA ASP A 379 20.85 0.36 -13.30
C ASP A 379 20.75 0.78 -14.76
N ALA A 380 20.51 -0.13 -15.69
CA ALA A 380 20.54 0.18 -17.10
C ALA A 380 19.44 -0.52 -17.89
N LEU A 381 18.81 0.22 -18.81
CA LEU A 381 17.81 -0.37 -19.72
C LEU A 381 18.42 -1.47 -20.59
N SER A 382 19.70 -1.32 -20.97
CA SER A 382 20.44 -2.34 -21.73
C SER A 382 20.71 -3.64 -20.97
N GLN A 383 20.66 -3.62 -19.64
CA GLN A 383 20.77 -4.82 -18.79
C GLN A 383 19.40 -5.39 -18.42
N THR A 384 18.34 -4.60 -18.59
CA THR A 384 16.96 -5.00 -18.30
C THR A 384 16.39 -5.79 -19.49
N THR A 385 16.84 -7.04 -19.63
CA THR A 385 16.42 -7.96 -20.71
C THR A 385 15.94 -9.28 -20.13
N GLU A 386 15.07 -10.00 -20.86
CA GLU A 386 14.55 -11.29 -20.41
C GLU A 386 15.65 -12.34 -20.13
N ALA A 387 16.78 -12.24 -20.83
CA ALA A 387 17.91 -13.16 -20.66
C ALA A 387 18.71 -12.93 -19.36
N LEU A 388 18.76 -11.68 -18.87
CA LEU A 388 19.60 -11.29 -17.73
C LEU A 388 18.78 -11.21 -16.43
N VAL A 389 17.52 -10.82 -16.54
CA VAL A 389 16.64 -10.61 -15.38
C VAL A 389 16.25 -11.97 -14.79
N PRO A 390 16.43 -12.18 -13.47
CA PRO A 390 16.02 -13.42 -12.83
C PRO A 390 14.49 -13.53 -12.80
N LYS A 391 13.97 -14.74 -12.94
CA LYS A 391 12.51 -14.99 -12.91
C LYS A 391 11.93 -15.00 -11.50
N LYS A 392 12.77 -15.16 -10.47
CA LYS A 392 12.42 -15.26 -9.05
C LYS A 392 13.31 -14.33 -8.23
N PRO A 393 12.92 -13.98 -6.98
CA PRO A 393 13.80 -13.24 -6.06
C PRO A 393 15.22 -13.82 -6.07
N GLY A 394 16.21 -12.94 -6.18
CA GLY A 394 17.58 -13.27 -6.52
C GLY A 394 18.58 -12.73 -5.50
N VAL A 395 19.73 -12.27 -5.99
CA VAL A 395 20.69 -11.55 -5.15
C VAL A 395 20.11 -10.16 -4.86
N PRO A 396 19.94 -9.77 -3.59
CA PRO A 396 19.48 -8.44 -3.25
C PRO A 396 20.39 -7.36 -3.82
N LYS A 397 19.80 -6.21 -4.16
CA LYS A 397 20.52 -5.00 -4.60
C LYS A 397 20.41 -3.93 -3.51
N ASP A 398 21.50 -3.21 -3.29
CA ASP A 398 21.56 -2.07 -2.36
C ASP A 398 20.77 -0.86 -2.87
N HIS A 399 20.46 -0.80 -4.16
CA HIS A 399 19.64 0.25 -4.75
C HIS A 399 18.93 -0.23 -6.02
N VAL A 400 18.03 0.62 -6.52
CA VAL A 400 17.41 0.46 -7.82
C VAL A 400 17.20 1.81 -8.50
N ARG A 401 17.48 1.86 -9.81
CA ARG A 401 17.11 3.00 -10.66
C ARG A 401 15.73 2.77 -11.28
N VAL A 402 14.94 3.84 -11.29
CA VAL A 402 13.56 3.84 -11.78
C VAL A 402 13.40 4.99 -12.76
N LEU A 403 12.93 4.71 -13.98
CA LEU A 403 12.56 5.74 -14.94
C LEU A 403 11.10 6.13 -14.73
N VAL A 404 10.79 7.43 -14.62
CA VAL A 404 9.43 7.94 -14.44
C VAL A 404 8.74 8.00 -15.80
N ARG A 405 7.64 7.27 -15.99
CA ARG A 405 6.88 7.35 -17.24
C ARG A 405 6.21 8.72 -17.36
N PRO A 406 6.26 9.39 -18.53
CA PRO A 406 5.51 10.61 -18.79
C PRO A 406 4.04 10.27 -19.10
N SER A 407 3.38 9.52 -18.22
CA SER A 407 1.98 9.15 -18.36
C SER A 407 1.34 8.96 -16.99
N ALA A 408 0.13 9.51 -16.81
CA ALA A 408 -0.64 9.41 -15.59
C ALA A 408 -1.93 8.62 -15.80
N LEU A 409 -2.22 7.68 -14.90
CA LEU A 409 -3.51 7.01 -14.77
C LEU A 409 -4.40 7.85 -13.87
N CYS A 410 -5.49 8.36 -14.42
CA CYS A 410 -6.49 9.13 -13.70
C CYS A 410 -7.71 8.25 -13.48
N ILE A 411 -7.85 7.77 -12.24
CA ILE A 411 -8.84 6.80 -11.83
C ILE A 411 -10.00 7.55 -11.20
N ALA A 412 -11.19 7.38 -11.79
CA ALA A 412 -12.42 7.89 -11.22
C ALA A 412 -12.78 7.06 -9.97
N ASN A 413 -13.30 7.74 -8.95
CA ASN A 413 -13.83 7.10 -7.75
C ASN A 413 -15.36 7.19 -7.79
N ASP A 414 -15.96 6.53 -8.76
CA ASP A 414 -17.41 6.36 -8.90
C ASP A 414 -17.88 5.08 -8.19
N ALA A 415 -19.18 4.96 -7.93
CA ALA A 415 -19.78 3.80 -7.25
C ALA A 415 -19.73 2.49 -8.08
N GLY A 416 -19.04 2.50 -9.23
CA GLY A 416 -18.87 1.38 -10.14
C GLY A 416 -17.49 0.72 -10.02
N PRO A 417 -17.18 -0.27 -10.89
CA PRO A 417 -15.83 -0.80 -11.00
C PRO A 417 -14.86 0.34 -11.40
N PRO A 418 -13.65 0.38 -10.83
CA PRO A 418 -12.71 1.45 -11.10
C PRO A 418 -12.43 1.54 -12.59
N SER A 419 -12.52 2.75 -13.13
CA SER A 419 -12.17 3.04 -14.52
C SER A 419 -11.11 4.15 -14.58
N ALA A 420 -10.17 4.02 -15.51
CA ALA A 420 -9.04 4.92 -15.63
C ALA A 420 -8.93 5.51 -17.03
N VAL A 421 -8.58 6.79 -17.11
CA VAL A 421 -8.06 7.41 -18.34
C VAL A 421 -6.55 7.50 -18.21
N LEU A 422 -5.82 7.02 -19.21
CA LEU A 422 -4.40 7.34 -19.30
C LEU A 422 -4.24 8.71 -19.96
N VAL A 423 -3.49 9.60 -19.31
CA VAL A 423 -3.09 10.90 -19.83
C VAL A 423 -1.60 10.89 -20.10
N THR A 424 -1.21 11.39 -21.27
CA THR A 424 0.18 11.50 -21.67
C THR A 424 0.36 12.69 -22.62
N PRO A 425 1.43 13.49 -22.48
CA PRO A 425 1.60 14.70 -23.26
C PRO A 425 1.98 14.42 -24.71
N TYR A 426 2.48 13.21 -25.02
CA TYR A 426 2.87 12.82 -26.37
C TYR A 426 2.51 11.35 -26.62
N LYS A 427 1.96 11.07 -27.81
CA LYS A 427 1.73 9.70 -28.30
C LYS A 427 2.89 9.19 -29.15
N THR A 428 3.60 10.11 -29.80
CA THR A 428 4.73 9.84 -30.68
C THR A 428 5.96 10.63 -30.25
N GLY A 429 7.12 10.18 -30.68
CA GLY A 429 8.39 10.88 -30.46
C GLY A 429 9.44 10.49 -31.48
N LYS A 430 10.55 11.23 -31.47
CA LYS A 430 11.75 10.87 -32.24
C LYS A 430 12.32 9.57 -31.69
N SER A 431 12.86 8.73 -32.56
CA SER A 431 13.54 7.52 -32.12
C SER A 431 14.80 7.83 -31.33
N ALA A 432 15.14 6.94 -30.39
CA ALA A 432 16.45 6.94 -29.76
C ALA A 432 17.58 6.47 -30.70
N ASP A 433 17.25 5.90 -31.86
CA ASP A 433 18.20 5.68 -32.95
C ASP A 433 18.19 6.91 -33.89
N PRO A 434 19.29 7.67 -34.00
CA PRO A 434 19.36 8.83 -34.87
C PRO A 434 19.24 8.50 -36.38
N ALA A 435 19.42 7.24 -36.78
CA ALA A 435 19.20 6.80 -38.16
C ALA A 435 17.70 6.72 -38.52
N GLU A 436 16.82 6.58 -37.52
CA GLU A 436 15.38 6.55 -37.71
C GLU A 436 14.81 7.98 -37.67
N THR A 437 14.48 8.53 -38.83
CA THR A 437 14.07 9.95 -38.97
C THR A 437 12.58 10.21 -38.80
N THR A 438 11.75 9.16 -38.85
CA THR A 438 10.30 9.25 -38.68
C THR A 438 9.90 9.20 -37.22
N GLU A 439 8.87 9.96 -36.83
CA GLU A 439 8.26 9.80 -35.52
C GLU A 439 7.67 8.40 -35.35
N LYS A 440 7.76 7.88 -34.12
CA LYS A 440 7.30 6.55 -33.75
C LYS A 440 6.42 6.60 -32.51
N PRO A 441 5.48 5.65 -32.34
CA PRO A 441 4.72 5.51 -31.10
C PRO A 441 5.66 5.36 -29.89
N LEU A 442 5.34 6.06 -28.80
CA LEU A 442 6.09 5.94 -27.54
C LEU A 442 5.73 4.68 -26.76
N TYR A 443 4.56 4.10 -27.02
CA TYR A 443 4.04 2.90 -26.37
C TYR A 443 3.01 2.20 -27.26
N ASP A 444 2.77 0.93 -26.98
CA ASP A 444 1.66 0.15 -27.55
C ASP A 444 0.39 0.36 -26.71
N GLU A 445 -0.62 1.04 -27.27
CA GLU A 445 -1.89 1.34 -26.59
C GLU A 445 -2.63 0.08 -26.10
N ALA A 446 -2.59 -1.02 -26.86
CA ALA A 446 -3.27 -2.27 -26.48
C ALA A 446 -2.55 -2.97 -25.32
N ARG A 447 -1.21 -2.98 -25.33
CA ARG A 447 -0.41 -3.51 -24.21
C ARG A 447 -0.57 -2.66 -22.97
N LEU A 448 -0.61 -1.35 -23.13
CA LEU A 448 -0.83 -0.42 -22.03
C LEU A 448 -2.18 -0.67 -21.34
N ALA A 449 -3.26 -0.89 -22.10
CA ALA A 449 -4.55 -1.25 -21.55
C ALA A 449 -4.50 -2.58 -20.78
N THR A 450 -3.82 -3.59 -21.33
CA THR A 450 -3.66 -4.91 -20.72
C THR A 450 -2.75 -4.89 -19.48
N ALA A 451 -1.70 -4.05 -19.48
CA ALA A 451 -0.74 -3.93 -18.40
C ALA A 451 -1.39 -3.43 -17.10
N ASN A 452 -2.48 -2.66 -17.23
CA ASN A 452 -3.25 -2.09 -16.13
C ASN A 452 -4.53 -2.91 -15.83
N GLY A 453 -4.53 -4.22 -16.12
CA GLY A 453 -5.65 -5.11 -15.80
C GLY A 453 -6.95 -4.78 -16.53
N GLY A 454 -6.88 -4.09 -17.67
CA GLY A 454 -8.07 -3.67 -18.43
C GLY A 454 -8.77 -2.42 -17.89
N LEU A 455 -8.22 -1.76 -16.86
CA LEU A 455 -8.83 -0.58 -16.23
C LEU A 455 -8.85 0.66 -17.14
N VAL A 456 -7.93 0.72 -18.11
CA VAL A 456 -7.76 1.88 -18.98
C VAL A 456 -8.82 1.88 -20.08
N ARG A 457 -9.79 2.79 -19.98
CA ARG A 457 -10.87 2.96 -20.97
C ARG A 457 -10.45 3.75 -22.20
N GLY A 458 -9.33 4.46 -22.13
CA GLY A 458 -8.79 5.24 -23.25
C GLY A 458 -7.55 6.04 -22.90
N VAL A 459 -6.86 6.52 -23.94
CA VAL A 459 -5.63 7.32 -23.85
C VAL A 459 -5.89 8.72 -24.40
N LYS A 460 -5.73 9.74 -23.54
CA LYS A 460 -5.85 11.15 -23.90
C LYS A 460 -4.46 11.78 -24.10
N ASN A 461 -4.30 12.48 -25.21
CA ASN A 461 -3.13 13.32 -25.45
C ASN A 461 -3.31 14.66 -24.73
N ALA A 462 -2.70 14.80 -23.56
CA ALA A 462 -2.80 15.98 -22.72
C ALA A 462 -1.66 16.03 -21.69
N CYS A 463 -1.38 17.21 -21.16
CA CYS A 463 -0.37 17.44 -20.16
C CYS A 463 -0.63 16.65 -18.88
N LEU A 464 0.45 16.26 -18.20
CA LEU A 464 0.36 15.54 -16.94
C LEU A 464 -0.23 16.43 -15.84
N PRO A 465 -0.97 15.89 -14.87
CA PRO A 465 -1.48 16.70 -13.76
C PRO A 465 -0.34 17.22 -12.87
N THR A 466 -0.30 18.52 -12.60
CA THR A 466 0.69 19.10 -11.67
C THR A 466 0.48 18.63 -10.24
N GLY A 467 1.55 18.65 -9.45
CA GLY A 467 1.49 18.43 -8.01
C GLY A 467 2.61 17.55 -7.50
N ARG A 468 2.57 17.28 -6.20
CA ARG A 468 3.52 16.40 -5.52
C ARG A 468 3.01 14.97 -5.55
N TYR A 469 3.89 14.02 -5.75
CA TYR A 469 3.60 12.60 -5.85
C TYR A 469 4.47 11.82 -4.88
N ALA A 470 3.83 11.07 -3.98
CA ALA A 470 4.50 10.11 -3.11
C ALA A 470 5.03 8.92 -3.93
N ILE A 471 6.21 8.43 -3.58
CA ILE A 471 6.89 7.33 -4.25
C ILE A 471 6.58 6.06 -3.48
N SER A 472 6.08 5.02 -4.14
CA SER A 472 5.79 3.73 -3.53
C SER A 472 6.51 2.61 -4.28
N ALA A 473 7.20 1.74 -3.56
CA ALA A 473 7.76 0.50 -4.08
C ALA A 473 6.92 -0.69 -3.57
N LEU A 474 6.54 -1.61 -4.45
CA LEU A 474 5.59 -2.68 -4.16
C LEU A 474 6.10 -4.04 -4.66
N TYR A 475 6.01 -5.07 -3.83
CA TYR A 475 6.27 -6.46 -4.19
C TYR A 475 4.97 -7.21 -4.54
N PRO A 476 5.07 -8.36 -5.24
CA PRO A 476 3.88 -9.14 -5.58
C PRO A 476 3.17 -9.72 -4.35
N SER A 477 3.90 -9.87 -3.23
CA SER A 477 3.35 -10.26 -1.92
C SER A 477 2.43 -9.21 -1.29
N GLY A 478 2.31 -8.02 -1.89
CA GLY A 478 1.55 -6.89 -1.34
C GLY A 478 2.35 -6.02 -0.36
N GLN A 479 3.57 -6.44 0.00
CA GLN A 479 4.46 -5.62 0.81
C GLN A 479 4.87 -4.37 0.03
N SER A 480 4.69 -3.21 0.65
CA SER A 480 5.06 -1.94 0.06
C SER A 480 5.74 -1.00 1.04
N TRP A 481 6.46 -0.05 0.48
CA TRP A 481 6.99 1.09 1.21
C TRP A 481 6.67 2.36 0.44
N THR A 482 6.24 3.40 1.14
CA THR A 482 5.87 4.69 0.55
C THR A 482 6.62 5.81 1.25
N THR A 483 7.14 6.75 0.47
CA THR A 483 7.68 8.02 0.96
C THR A 483 6.94 9.18 0.28
N PRO A 484 6.64 10.29 0.99
CA PRO A 484 6.83 10.50 2.43
C PRO A 484 5.95 9.58 3.29
N ASN A 485 6.36 9.37 4.53
CA ASN A 485 5.58 8.65 5.57
C ASN A 485 5.76 9.29 6.95
N GLU A 486 5.06 8.75 7.95
CA GLU A 486 5.02 9.28 9.32
C GLU A 486 6.40 9.31 10.01
N ALA A 487 7.37 8.53 9.54
CA ALA A 487 8.71 8.52 10.13
C ALA A 487 9.50 9.80 9.82
N GLY A 488 9.21 10.46 8.70
CA GLY A 488 10.03 11.57 8.21
C GLY A 488 9.51 12.98 8.47
N SER A 489 8.49 13.12 9.30
CA SER A 489 7.98 14.45 9.67
C SER A 489 7.30 14.45 11.04
N CYS A 490 7.17 15.63 11.64
CA CYS A 490 6.45 15.82 12.90
C CYS A 490 4.96 16.00 12.65
N ALA A 491 4.14 15.29 13.42
CA ALA A 491 2.71 15.54 13.43
C ALA A 491 2.44 16.89 14.09
N LYS A 492 1.30 17.51 13.77
CA LYS A 492 0.90 18.80 14.36
C LYS A 492 0.95 18.80 15.89
N SER A 493 0.64 17.66 16.53
CA SER A 493 0.68 17.50 17.99
C SER A 493 2.09 17.33 18.59
N GLU A 494 3.11 17.16 17.76
CA GLU A 494 4.50 16.92 18.16
C GLU A 494 5.35 18.20 18.02
N GLY A 495 4.77 19.27 17.48
CA GLY A 495 5.43 20.56 17.29
C GLY A 495 6.21 20.65 15.98
N ALA A 496 7.05 21.68 15.87
CA ALA A 496 7.90 21.89 14.70
C ALA A 496 9.06 20.88 14.65
N LEU A 497 9.58 20.67 13.45
CA LEU A 497 10.79 19.89 13.20
C LEU A 497 12.01 20.72 13.58
N ASP A 498 12.87 20.15 14.41
CA ASP A 498 14.26 20.54 14.56
C ASP A 498 15.12 19.68 13.63
N SER A 499 15.65 20.32 12.58
CA SER A 499 16.52 19.69 11.60
C SER A 499 18.00 19.71 12.01
N ALA A 500 18.31 20.05 13.27
CA ALA A 500 19.67 19.98 13.79
C ALA A 500 20.15 18.51 13.88
N GLY A 501 21.02 18.13 12.94
CA GLY A 501 21.57 16.78 12.85
C GLY A 501 20.65 15.79 12.14
N SER A 502 21.11 14.54 12.06
CA SER A 502 20.35 13.41 11.51
C SER A 502 20.49 12.24 12.50
N PRO A 503 19.37 11.65 12.98
CA PRO A 503 17.99 12.04 12.69
C PRO A 503 17.62 13.40 13.31
N GLY A 504 16.71 14.13 12.66
CA GLY A 504 16.08 15.32 13.23
C GLY A 504 15.14 14.97 14.39
N LYS A 505 14.52 15.96 15.05
CA LYS A 505 13.62 15.71 16.19
C LYS A 505 12.40 16.61 16.21
N CYS A 506 11.30 16.13 16.79
CA CYS A 506 10.13 16.97 17.05
C CYS A 506 10.26 17.73 18.37
N LEU A 507 10.04 19.06 18.35
CA LEU A 507 10.30 19.91 19.51
C LEU A 507 9.30 19.75 20.66
N GLY A 508 8.02 19.52 20.36
CA GLY A 508 6.95 19.43 21.36
C GLY A 508 6.80 18.05 22.01
N LYS A 509 7.06 16.97 21.25
CA LYS A 509 7.14 15.60 21.75
C LYS A 509 8.41 14.96 21.18
N PRO A 510 9.53 15.02 21.92
CA PRO A 510 10.82 14.56 21.41
C PRO A 510 10.81 13.09 21.00
N ARG A 511 10.87 12.87 19.70
CA ARG A 511 11.16 11.59 19.03
C ARG A 511 12.04 11.84 17.83
N ALA A 512 12.72 10.82 17.34
CA ALA A 512 13.48 10.92 16.10
C ALA A 512 12.57 11.22 14.89
N VAL A 513 13.16 11.85 13.87
CA VAL A 513 12.58 12.08 12.55
C VAL A 513 13.59 11.63 11.51
N LEU A 514 13.21 10.64 10.70
CA LEU A 514 14.03 10.11 9.61
C LEU A 514 13.83 11.00 8.38
N LEU A 515 14.65 12.04 8.22
CA LEU A 515 14.49 13.05 7.16
C LEU A 515 14.44 12.43 5.75
N SER A 516 15.10 11.28 5.56
CA SER A 516 15.06 10.51 4.31
C SER A 516 13.66 9.97 3.94
N GLN A 517 12.78 9.85 4.93
CA GLN A 517 11.39 9.40 4.80
C GLN A 517 10.40 10.57 4.74
N GLY A 518 10.92 11.81 4.74
CA GLY A 518 10.15 13.02 4.96
C GLY A 518 9.55 13.61 3.70
N THR A 519 8.90 14.76 3.90
CA THR A 519 8.15 15.56 2.92
C THR A 519 8.88 15.83 1.60
N ARG A 520 10.21 15.75 1.57
CA ARG A 520 11.04 15.96 0.38
C ARG A 520 11.05 14.78 -0.59
N ALA A 521 10.82 13.56 -0.08
CA ALA A 521 10.93 12.31 -0.83
C ALA A 521 9.74 12.11 -1.79
N VAL A 522 9.54 13.07 -2.69
CA VAL A 522 8.46 13.13 -3.67
C VAL A 522 9.00 13.45 -5.06
N LEU A 523 8.24 13.05 -6.07
CA LEU A 523 8.28 13.65 -7.40
C LEU A 523 7.36 14.86 -7.45
N GLU A 524 7.80 15.98 -8.00
CA GLU A 524 6.91 17.09 -8.33
C GLU A 524 6.76 17.27 -9.84
N VAL A 525 5.52 17.20 -10.31
CA VAL A 525 5.18 17.57 -11.69
C VAL A 525 4.90 19.06 -11.73
N VAL A 526 5.72 19.80 -12.47
CA VAL A 526 5.71 21.27 -12.55
C VAL A 526 5.24 21.75 -13.93
N PRO A 527 4.75 22.99 -14.06
CA PRO A 527 4.34 23.56 -15.34
C PRO A 527 5.47 23.53 -16.40
N PRO A 528 5.13 23.59 -17.70
CA PRO A 528 6.12 23.64 -18.77
C PRO A 528 7.06 24.83 -18.65
N ASN A 529 8.35 24.58 -18.91
CA ASN A 529 9.37 25.62 -18.92
C ASN A 529 9.51 26.30 -20.30
N THR A 530 8.97 25.69 -21.37
CA THR A 530 8.99 26.22 -22.74
C THR A 530 7.70 27.00 -23.09
N PRO A 531 7.76 28.02 -23.97
CA PRO A 531 6.56 28.68 -24.48
C PRO A 531 5.61 27.73 -25.22
N GLU A 532 6.16 26.78 -26.00
CA GLU A 532 5.38 25.81 -26.78
C GLU A 532 4.63 24.84 -25.86
N GLY A 533 5.32 24.34 -24.83
CA GLY A 533 4.72 23.48 -23.81
C GLY A 533 3.60 24.20 -23.05
N ARG A 534 3.81 25.46 -22.65
CA ARG A 534 2.78 26.28 -22.00
C ARG A 534 1.55 26.44 -22.90
N ALA A 535 1.76 26.82 -24.16
CA ALA A 535 0.67 26.97 -25.12
C ALA A 535 -0.10 25.65 -25.35
N PHE A 536 0.60 24.51 -25.39
CA PHE A 536 -0.03 23.21 -25.48
C PHE A 536 -0.88 22.90 -24.25
N CYS A 537 -0.33 23.05 -23.03
CA CYS A 537 -1.04 22.74 -21.79
C CYS A 537 -2.18 23.71 -21.46
N GLU A 538 -2.13 24.95 -21.94
CA GLU A 538 -3.23 25.92 -21.80
C GLU A 538 -4.34 25.72 -22.84
N GLY A 539 -3.99 25.14 -24.00
CA GLY A 539 -4.90 24.90 -25.12
C GLY A 539 -5.33 23.44 -25.25
N ALA A 540 -4.96 22.83 -26.38
CA ALA A 540 -5.43 21.49 -26.78
C ALA A 540 -4.94 20.36 -25.86
N GLY A 541 -3.86 20.58 -25.11
CA GLY A 541 -3.26 19.63 -24.18
C GLY A 541 -3.69 19.85 -22.73
N ARG A 542 -4.77 20.60 -22.46
CA ARG A 542 -5.25 20.84 -21.10
C ARG A 542 -5.45 19.52 -20.33
N VAL A 543 -5.01 19.50 -19.07
CA VAL A 543 -5.22 18.38 -18.15
C VAL A 543 -6.71 18.03 -18.11
N PRO A 544 -7.10 16.77 -18.38
CA PRO A 544 -8.51 16.39 -18.37
C PRO A 544 -9.13 16.50 -16.97
N ASP A 545 -10.41 16.86 -16.91
CA ASP A 545 -11.13 16.99 -15.63
C ASP A 545 -11.13 15.68 -14.82
N GLU A 546 -11.03 14.52 -15.49
CA GLU A 546 -10.92 13.21 -14.84
C GLU A 546 -9.64 13.05 -14.00
N CYS A 547 -8.62 13.89 -14.21
CA CYS A 547 -7.40 13.93 -13.41
C CYS A 547 -7.44 14.99 -12.30
N GLY A 548 -8.56 15.70 -12.18
CA GLY A 548 -8.72 16.87 -11.33
C GLY A 548 -8.19 18.12 -12.02
N SER A 549 -8.83 19.26 -11.76
CA SER A 549 -8.34 20.56 -12.24
C SER A 549 -6.91 20.80 -11.75
N ALA A 550 -6.05 21.35 -12.62
CA ALA A 550 -4.84 22.00 -12.15
C ALA A 550 -5.25 23.09 -11.13
N PRO A 551 -4.61 23.13 -9.94
CA PRO A 551 -4.91 24.15 -8.94
C PRO A 551 -4.68 25.57 -9.46
#